data_AF-A0A3C1L3E0-F1
#
_entry.id   AF-A0A3C1L3E0-F1
#
_cell.length_a   1.000
_cell.length_b   1.000
_cell.length_c   1.000
_cell.angle_alpha   90.00
_cell.angle_beta   90.00
_cell.angle_gamma   90.00
#
_symmetry.space_group_name_H-M   'P 1'
#
loop_
_entity.id
_entity.type
_entity.pdbx_description
1 polymer ?
#
loop_
_entity_poly.entity_id
_entity_poly.type
_entity_poly.pdbx_seq_one_letter_code
_entity_poly.pdbx_strand_id
1 'polypeptide(L)'
;MSRMRNRSRAGLAALLLVASCSDDGSSSSSVPADTKPTTTAAATTTTEAVPGYSAEITRTEYGIPHIVADDWGSLGFGQGYAYSQDRACTLLDQIIKVRGERAAWFGPGEGDANINSDFAYRHLGLWADADQRFGDQSERVDEMVSGYVAGFNAALAAEGAHGWCAGEAWVQPITTTDLYANLNDITLFASAGNLIDPIATAQPPQPSPSDTS
;
A
#
# COMPACT_ATOMS: atom_id res chain seq x y z
N MET A 1 13.26 -49.77 51.25
CA MET A 1 14.07 -48.96 52.19
C MET A 1 14.91 -47.99 51.35
N SER A 2 14.39 -46.80 51.06
CA SER A 2 14.79 -45.51 51.69
C SER A 2 16.11 -44.95 51.15
N ARG A 3 16.07 -43.96 50.24
CA ARG A 3 16.14 -42.52 50.58
C ARG A 3 16.20 -41.65 49.31
N MET A 4 15.21 -40.77 49.19
CA MET A 4 15.25 -39.55 48.37
C MET A 4 16.44 -38.67 48.79
N ARG A 5 17.08 -37.98 47.84
CA ARG A 5 17.77 -36.72 48.14
C ARG A 5 17.51 -35.68 47.05
N ASN A 6 16.52 -34.86 47.41
CA ASN A 6 16.11 -33.60 46.84
C ASN A 6 17.30 -32.63 46.72
N ARG A 7 17.47 -31.99 45.56
CA ARG A 7 18.23 -30.75 45.42
C ARG A 7 17.45 -29.77 44.56
N SER A 8 16.61 -29.02 45.24
CA SER A 8 16.00 -27.77 44.79
C SER A 8 17.07 -26.82 44.24
N ARG A 9 16.85 -26.30 43.04
CA ARG A 9 17.42 -25.01 42.60
C ARG A 9 16.26 -24.07 42.30
N ALA A 10 16.08 -23.11 43.21
CA ALA A 10 15.45 -21.82 42.93
C ALA A 10 16.04 -21.25 41.63
N GLY A 11 15.29 -20.68 40.70
CA GLY A 11 14.25 -19.68 40.88
C GLY A 11 14.84 -18.36 40.43
N LEU A 12 14.47 -17.89 39.23
CA LEU A 12 14.55 -16.49 38.84
C LEU A 12 13.50 -16.26 37.74
N ALA A 13 12.26 -15.99 38.15
CA ALA A 13 11.22 -15.48 37.28
C ALA A 13 11.45 -13.97 37.16
N ALA A 14 11.85 -13.50 35.99
CA ALA A 14 11.93 -12.08 35.68
C ALA A 14 10.51 -11.59 35.34
N LEU A 15 9.84 -10.96 36.31
CA LEU A 15 8.62 -10.19 36.06
C LEU A 15 9.00 -8.90 35.32
N LEU A 16 8.55 -8.78 34.06
CA LEU A 16 8.53 -7.51 33.33
C LEU A 16 7.39 -6.63 33.89
N LEU A 17 7.75 -5.65 34.73
CA LEU A 17 6.87 -4.57 35.15
C LEU A 17 6.75 -3.57 33.99
N VAL A 18 5.59 -3.54 33.33
CA VAL A 18 5.23 -2.47 32.40
C VAL A 18 4.86 -1.25 33.26
N ALA A 19 5.74 -0.26 33.32
CA ALA A 19 5.44 1.04 33.92
C ALA A 19 4.52 1.81 32.96
N SER A 20 3.22 1.81 33.25
CA SER A 20 2.25 2.71 32.64
C SER A 20 2.53 4.12 33.16
N CYS A 21 3.10 4.99 32.34
CA CYS A 21 3.13 6.42 32.62
C CYS A 21 1.73 6.99 32.31
N SER A 22 0.85 7.00 33.31
CA SER A 22 -0.29 7.90 33.32
C SER A 22 0.17 9.22 33.92
N ASP A 23 0.30 10.25 33.09
CA ASP A 23 0.54 11.61 33.55
C ASP A 23 -0.73 12.43 33.28
N ASP A 24 -1.56 12.56 34.32
CA ASP A 24 -2.70 13.47 34.36
C ASP A 24 -2.17 14.87 34.72
N GLY A 25 -1.77 15.62 33.70
CA GLY A 25 -1.28 16.98 33.83
C GLY A 25 -1.99 17.92 32.87
N SER A 26 -3.15 18.43 33.27
CA SER A 26 -3.78 19.58 32.59
C SER A 26 -2.97 20.86 32.85
N SER A 27 -2.05 21.18 31.93
CA SER A 27 -1.44 22.51 31.82
C SER A 27 -1.99 23.20 30.56
N SER A 28 -2.83 24.22 30.78
CA SER A 28 -3.31 25.10 29.71
C SER A 28 -2.20 26.07 29.30
N SER A 29 -1.30 25.61 28.45
CA SER A 29 -0.38 26.50 27.73
C SER A 29 -1.16 27.21 26.62
N SER A 30 -1.40 28.50 26.80
CA SER A 30 -1.86 29.36 25.71
C SER A 30 -0.74 29.47 24.67
N VAL A 31 -0.98 28.88 23.49
CA VAL A 31 -0.08 29.01 22.35
C VAL A 31 -0.12 30.48 21.88
N PRO A 32 1.01 31.20 21.80
CA PRO A 32 1.04 32.53 21.23
C PRO A 32 0.61 32.46 19.76
N ALA A 33 -0.25 33.38 19.32
CA ALA A 33 -0.68 33.45 17.93
C ALA A 33 0.53 33.69 17.03
N ASP A 34 0.86 32.69 16.21
CA ASP A 34 1.87 32.79 15.17
C ASP A 34 1.36 33.73 14.08
N THR A 35 1.77 34.99 14.15
CA THR A 35 1.45 36.02 13.16
C THR A 35 2.45 35.92 12.01
N LYS A 36 2.42 34.80 11.28
CA LYS A 36 3.13 34.68 10.01
C LYS A 36 2.39 35.52 8.95
N PRO A 37 3.09 36.23 8.05
CA PRO A 37 2.44 36.97 6.98
C PRO A 37 1.71 35.99 6.07
N THR A 38 0.38 36.06 6.04
CA THR A 38 -0.45 35.32 5.08
C THR A 38 -0.16 35.89 3.70
N THR A 39 0.76 35.26 2.98
CA THR A 39 0.76 35.36 1.52
C THR A 39 -0.36 34.44 1.07
N THR A 40 -1.55 34.98 0.81
CA THR A 40 -2.64 34.21 0.20
C THR A 40 -2.24 33.91 -1.24
N ALA A 41 -1.49 32.84 -1.46
CA ALA A 41 -1.41 32.23 -2.78
C ALA A 41 -2.81 31.75 -3.15
N ALA A 42 -3.31 32.17 -4.30
CA ALA A 42 -4.66 31.85 -4.75
C ALA A 42 -4.80 30.33 -4.95
N ALA A 43 -5.77 29.71 -4.27
CA ALA A 43 -6.12 28.32 -4.51
C ALA A 43 -6.67 28.19 -5.95
N THR A 44 -6.28 27.12 -6.65
CA THR A 44 -6.79 26.82 -7.99
C THR A 44 -7.84 25.73 -7.87
N THR A 45 -9.04 26.01 -8.35
CA THR A 45 -10.17 25.07 -8.38
C THR A 45 -10.43 24.65 -9.82
N THR A 46 -10.47 23.34 -10.04
CA THR A 46 -10.83 22.75 -11.33
C THR A 46 -11.95 21.72 -11.12
N THR A 47 -12.88 21.64 -12.06
CA THR A 47 -13.89 20.58 -12.11
C THR A 47 -13.44 19.54 -13.13
N GLU A 48 -13.20 18.33 -12.65
CA GLU A 48 -12.85 17.18 -13.49
C GLU A 48 -14.05 16.26 -13.63
N ALA A 49 -14.33 15.80 -14.84
CA ALA A 49 -15.49 14.97 -15.09
C ALA A 49 -15.29 14.01 -16.27
N VAL A 50 -15.90 12.84 -16.15
CA VAL A 50 -16.10 11.84 -17.20
C VAL A 50 -17.56 11.35 -17.13
N PRO A 51 -18.08 10.61 -18.13
CA PRO A 51 -19.42 10.05 -18.01
C PRO A 51 -19.57 9.22 -16.72
N GLY A 52 -20.47 9.64 -15.84
CA GLY A 52 -20.76 8.96 -14.57
C GLY A 52 -20.01 9.48 -13.33
N TYR A 53 -18.98 10.34 -13.48
CA TYR A 53 -18.22 10.88 -12.33
C TYR A 53 -17.91 12.37 -12.52
N SER A 54 -18.00 13.15 -11.43
CA SER A 54 -17.64 14.57 -11.44
C SER A 54 -17.13 15.01 -10.07
N ALA A 55 -15.97 15.64 -10.00
CA ALA A 55 -15.40 16.15 -8.76
C ALA A 55 -14.84 17.56 -8.93
N GLU A 56 -15.02 18.40 -7.90
CA GLU A 56 -14.30 19.66 -7.77
C GLU A 56 -13.01 19.41 -6.98
N ILE A 57 -11.89 19.80 -7.55
CA ILE A 57 -10.56 19.66 -6.95
C ILE A 57 -9.98 21.05 -6.76
N THR A 58 -9.84 21.47 -5.50
CA THR A 58 -9.17 22.72 -5.13
C THR A 58 -7.79 22.41 -4.56
N ARG A 59 -6.72 22.96 -5.14
CA ARG A 59 -5.35 22.80 -4.61
C ARG A 59 -4.89 24.04 -3.86
N THR A 60 -4.30 23.82 -2.69
CA THR A 60 -3.60 24.85 -1.89
C THR A 60 -2.22 25.18 -2.49
N GLU A 61 -1.52 26.13 -1.88
CA GLU A 61 -0.19 26.59 -2.35
C GLU A 61 0.87 25.49 -2.43
N TYR A 62 0.78 24.47 -1.58
CA TYR A 62 1.69 23.32 -1.58
C TYR A 62 1.16 22.15 -2.41
N GLY A 63 0.11 22.38 -3.20
CA GLY A 63 -0.52 21.36 -4.02
C GLY A 63 -1.41 20.38 -3.27
N ILE A 64 -1.75 20.60 -2.00
CA ILE A 64 -2.62 19.67 -1.25
C ILE A 64 -4.04 19.73 -1.83
N PRO A 65 -4.59 18.61 -2.34
CA PRO A 65 -5.91 18.59 -2.96
C PRO A 65 -7.03 18.54 -1.90
N HIS A 66 -8.05 19.37 -2.10
CA HIS A 66 -9.33 19.32 -1.42
C HIS A 66 -10.38 18.90 -2.45
N ILE A 67 -11.04 17.76 -2.21
CA ILE A 67 -11.95 17.15 -3.19
C ILE A 67 -13.37 17.22 -2.65
N VAL A 68 -14.29 17.73 -3.46
CA VAL A 68 -15.72 17.80 -3.18
C VAL A 68 -16.49 17.10 -4.30
N ALA A 69 -17.46 16.28 -3.93
CA ALA A 69 -18.31 15.53 -4.85
C ALA A 69 -19.68 15.22 -4.19
N ASP A 70 -20.68 14.94 -5.01
CA ASP A 70 -22.06 14.68 -4.56
C ASP A 70 -22.33 13.21 -4.16
N ASP A 71 -21.44 12.29 -4.55
CA ASP A 71 -21.55 10.85 -4.28
C ASP A 71 -20.17 10.20 -4.05
N TRP A 72 -20.17 8.96 -3.55
CA TRP A 72 -18.94 8.25 -3.19
C TRP A 72 -18.07 7.86 -4.38
N GLY A 73 -18.69 7.55 -5.52
CA GLY A 73 -17.97 7.25 -6.75
C GLY A 73 -17.25 8.48 -7.29
N SER A 74 -17.95 9.60 -7.35
CA SER A 74 -17.38 10.90 -7.71
C SER A 74 -16.30 11.37 -6.73
N LEU A 75 -16.47 11.11 -5.43
CA LEU A 75 -15.42 11.40 -4.43
C LEU A 75 -14.17 10.54 -4.65
N GLY A 76 -14.36 9.24 -4.91
CA GLY A 76 -13.29 8.34 -5.32
C GLY A 76 -12.59 8.81 -6.58
N PHE A 77 -13.35 9.25 -7.59
CA PHE A 77 -12.85 9.81 -8.84
C PHE A 77 -11.94 11.01 -8.62
N GLY A 78 -12.37 12.01 -7.85
CA GLY A 78 -11.52 13.16 -7.56
C GLY A 78 -10.23 12.78 -6.83
N GLN A 79 -10.31 11.81 -5.91
CA GLN A 79 -9.13 11.28 -5.20
C GLN A 79 -8.16 10.57 -6.13
N GLY A 80 -8.66 9.69 -7.01
CA GLY A 80 -7.83 8.99 -7.99
C GLY A 80 -7.18 9.94 -8.99
N TYR A 81 -7.94 10.94 -9.47
CA TYR A 81 -7.46 11.95 -10.41
C TYR A 81 -6.32 12.78 -9.79
N ALA A 82 -6.54 13.32 -8.59
CA ALA A 82 -5.53 14.10 -7.88
C ALA A 82 -4.28 13.26 -7.54
N TYR A 83 -4.46 12.01 -7.12
CA TYR A 83 -3.35 11.11 -6.81
C TYR A 83 -2.51 10.79 -8.05
N SER A 84 -3.14 10.56 -9.20
CA SER A 84 -2.44 10.27 -10.46
C SER A 84 -1.52 11.42 -10.87
N GLN A 85 -2.00 12.66 -10.79
CA GLN A 85 -1.19 13.86 -11.07
C GLN A 85 0.07 13.95 -10.21
N ASP A 86 -0.02 13.51 -8.95
CA ASP A 86 1.04 13.70 -7.95
C ASP A 86 1.98 12.49 -7.84
N ARG A 87 1.44 11.27 -7.96
CA ARG A 87 2.06 10.02 -7.51
C ARG A 87 1.81 8.81 -8.41
N ALA A 88 1.36 9.00 -9.67
CA ALA A 88 1.11 7.89 -10.60
C ALA A 88 2.24 6.85 -10.66
N CYS A 89 3.50 7.30 -10.80
CA CYS A 89 4.63 6.39 -10.92
C CYS A 89 4.80 5.44 -9.73
N THR A 90 4.50 5.91 -8.51
CA THR A 90 4.57 5.07 -7.32
C THR A 90 3.52 3.98 -7.35
N LEU A 91 2.26 4.31 -7.63
CA LEU A 91 1.21 3.31 -7.67
C LEU A 91 1.43 2.30 -8.80
N LEU A 92 1.80 2.77 -9.99
CA LEU A 92 2.04 1.90 -11.15
C LEU A 92 3.18 0.89 -10.91
N ASP A 93 4.27 1.30 -10.28
CA ASP A 93 5.35 0.38 -9.87
C ASP A 93 4.85 -0.70 -8.90
N GLN A 94 3.99 -0.32 -7.95
CA GLN A 94 3.39 -1.29 -7.03
C GLN A 94 2.39 -2.21 -7.74
N ILE A 95 1.64 -1.72 -8.73
CA ILE A 95 0.73 -2.56 -9.53
C ILE A 95 1.52 -3.61 -10.31
N ILE A 96 2.63 -3.23 -10.96
CA ILE A 96 3.52 -4.18 -11.63
C ILE A 96 4.04 -5.24 -10.66
N LYS A 97 4.41 -4.83 -9.44
CA LYS A 97 4.86 -5.76 -8.40
C LYS A 97 3.78 -6.77 -8.01
N VAL A 98 2.56 -6.32 -7.70
CA VAL A 98 1.50 -7.24 -7.25
C VAL A 98 0.94 -8.13 -8.37
N ARG A 99 1.04 -7.71 -9.63
CA ARG A 99 0.81 -8.58 -10.80
C ARG A 99 1.92 -9.61 -11.00
N GLY A 100 3.07 -9.42 -10.36
CA GLY A 100 4.28 -10.22 -10.58
C GLY A 100 4.79 -10.06 -12.02
N GLU A 101 4.99 -8.81 -12.45
CA GLU A 101 5.45 -8.44 -13.79
C GLU A 101 6.78 -7.66 -13.78
N ARG A 102 7.48 -7.58 -12.64
CA ARG A 102 8.72 -6.79 -12.54
C ARG A 102 9.80 -7.30 -13.48
N ALA A 103 9.96 -8.62 -13.61
CA ALA A 103 10.97 -9.20 -14.47
C ALA A 103 10.70 -8.93 -15.96
N ALA A 104 9.43 -8.83 -16.34
CA ALA A 104 9.03 -8.52 -17.70
C ALA A 104 9.36 -7.07 -18.09
N TRP A 105 9.18 -6.12 -17.17
CA TRP A 105 9.39 -4.69 -17.44
C TRP A 105 10.81 -4.20 -17.10
N PHE A 106 11.42 -4.74 -16.05
CA PHE A 106 12.68 -4.25 -15.49
C PHE A 106 13.85 -5.24 -15.60
N GLY A 107 13.61 -6.40 -16.24
CA GLY A 107 14.58 -7.50 -16.31
C GLY A 107 14.73 -8.26 -15.00
N PRO A 108 15.61 -9.28 -14.93
CA PRO A 108 15.68 -10.21 -13.80
C PRO A 108 16.04 -9.56 -12.46
N GLY A 109 16.65 -8.38 -12.47
CA GLY A 109 17.21 -7.76 -11.27
C GLY A 109 18.53 -8.40 -10.85
N GLU A 110 19.23 -7.76 -9.92
CA GLU A 110 20.44 -8.34 -9.34
C GLU A 110 20.08 -9.60 -8.53
N GLY A 111 20.80 -10.71 -8.77
CA GLY A 111 20.55 -11.98 -8.08
C GLY A 111 19.13 -12.53 -8.28
N ASP A 112 18.53 -12.28 -9.45
CA ASP A 112 17.16 -12.68 -9.79
C ASP A 112 16.06 -12.07 -8.88
N ALA A 113 16.34 -10.93 -8.24
CA ALA A 113 15.42 -10.28 -7.31
C ALA A 113 14.01 -10.02 -7.88
N ASN A 114 13.91 -9.58 -9.15
CA ASN A 114 12.60 -9.35 -9.77
C ASN A 114 11.91 -10.67 -10.14
N ILE A 115 12.66 -11.70 -10.56
CA ILE A 115 12.10 -13.04 -10.82
C ILE A 115 11.55 -13.65 -9.53
N ASN A 116 12.31 -13.56 -8.45
CA ASN A 116 11.91 -14.07 -7.13
C ASN A 116 10.69 -13.32 -6.60
N SER A 117 10.67 -11.99 -6.75
CA SER A 117 9.51 -11.17 -6.42
C SER A 117 8.27 -11.61 -7.22
N ASP A 118 8.38 -11.71 -8.54
CA ASP A 118 7.26 -12.10 -9.41
C ASP A 118 6.72 -13.49 -9.06
N PHE A 119 7.61 -14.46 -8.79
CA PHE A 119 7.23 -15.79 -8.36
C PHE A 119 6.46 -15.75 -7.04
N ALA A 120 6.97 -15.06 -6.02
CA ALA A 120 6.34 -14.99 -4.71
C ALA A 120 4.98 -14.30 -4.75
N TYR A 121 4.84 -13.17 -5.46
CA TYR A 121 3.57 -12.46 -5.59
C TYR A 121 2.51 -13.29 -6.33
N ARG A 122 2.92 -14.01 -7.39
CA ARG A 122 2.04 -14.96 -8.09
C ARG A 122 1.67 -16.16 -7.22
N HIS A 123 2.62 -16.69 -6.44
CA HIS A 123 2.37 -17.81 -5.53
C HIS A 123 1.39 -17.44 -4.41
N LEU A 124 1.50 -16.22 -3.86
CA LEU A 124 0.58 -15.71 -2.85
C LEU A 124 -0.81 -15.39 -3.41
N GLY A 125 -0.99 -15.41 -4.73
CA GLY A 125 -2.27 -15.17 -5.38
C GLY A 125 -2.81 -13.75 -5.20
N LEU A 126 -1.96 -12.75 -4.88
CA LEU A 126 -2.45 -11.44 -4.43
C LEU A 126 -3.34 -10.75 -5.46
N TRP A 127 -2.97 -10.83 -6.73
CA TRP A 127 -3.75 -10.30 -7.84
C TRP A 127 -4.83 -11.27 -8.32
N ALA A 128 -4.48 -12.54 -8.50
CA ALA A 128 -5.40 -13.56 -9.02
C ALA A 128 -6.64 -13.77 -8.14
N ASP A 129 -6.48 -13.63 -6.82
CA ASP A 129 -7.55 -13.85 -5.84
C ASP A 129 -8.12 -12.52 -5.29
N ALA A 130 -7.69 -11.36 -5.81
CA ALA A 130 -8.06 -10.06 -5.27
C ALA A 130 -9.58 -9.84 -5.25
N ASP A 131 -10.26 -10.11 -6.37
CA ASP A 131 -11.71 -9.95 -6.49
C ASP A 131 -12.47 -10.95 -5.61
N GLN A 132 -11.96 -12.17 -5.41
CA GLN A 132 -12.58 -13.10 -4.47
C GLN A 132 -12.40 -12.64 -3.02
N ARG A 133 -11.21 -12.12 -2.69
CA ARG A 133 -10.85 -11.73 -1.33
C ARG A 133 -11.50 -10.42 -0.90
N PHE A 134 -11.70 -9.51 -1.85
CA PHE A 134 -12.21 -8.16 -1.60
C PHE A 134 -13.49 -7.81 -2.36
N GLY A 135 -14.06 -8.68 -3.20
CA GLY A 135 -15.25 -8.36 -4.00
C GLY A 135 -16.58 -8.32 -3.25
N ASP A 136 -16.61 -8.68 -1.95
CA ASP A 136 -17.77 -8.49 -1.07
C ASP A 136 -17.54 -7.27 -0.16
N GLN A 137 -17.58 -6.07 -0.73
CA GLN A 137 -17.60 -4.83 0.06
C GLN A 137 -19.00 -4.23 0.13
N SER A 138 -19.17 -3.27 1.04
CA SER A 138 -20.35 -2.40 1.00
C SER A 138 -20.36 -1.60 -0.30
N GLU A 139 -21.56 -1.31 -0.82
CA GLU A 139 -21.80 -0.47 -2.00
C GLU A 139 -20.95 0.81 -2.01
N ARG A 140 -20.88 1.51 -0.86
CA ARG A 140 -20.04 2.72 -0.70
C ARG A 140 -18.57 2.50 -1.07
N VAL A 141 -17.98 1.38 -0.65
CA VAL A 141 -16.57 1.08 -0.89
C VAL A 141 -16.35 0.74 -2.35
N ASP A 142 -17.25 -0.05 -2.95
CA ASP A 142 -17.20 -0.38 -4.37
C ASP A 142 -17.33 0.86 -5.25
N GLU A 143 -18.23 1.78 -4.89
CA GLU A 143 -18.36 3.09 -5.53
C GLU A 143 -17.05 3.88 -5.44
N MET A 144 -16.49 4.05 -4.24
CA MET A 144 -15.23 4.78 -4.04
C MET A 144 -14.06 4.17 -4.81
N VAL A 145 -13.91 2.84 -4.81
CA VAL A 145 -12.81 2.13 -5.50
C VAL A 145 -12.96 2.24 -7.02
N SER A 146 -14.17 2.04 -7.54
CA SER A 146 -14.47 2.18 -8.97
C SER A 146 -14.22 3.61 -9.42
N GLY A 147 -14.67 4.59 -8.63
CA GLY A 147 -14.39 5.99 -8.81
C GLY A 147 -12.90 6.29 -8.85
N TYR A 148 -12.13 5.82 -7.87
CA TYR A 148 -10.67 6.02 -7.80
C TYR A 148 -9.98 5.54 -9.07
N VAL A 149 -10.30 4.32 -9.52
CA VAL A 149 -9.73 3.76 -10.75
C VAL A 149 -10.09 4.60 -11.96
N ALA A 150 -11.35 5.03 -12.08
CA ALA A 150 -11.79 5.89 -13.17
C ALA A 150 -11.06 7.24 -13.16
N GLY A 151 -10.90 7.86 -12.00
CA GLY A 151 -10.19 9.14 -11.84
C GLY A 151 -8.71 9.03 -12.14
N PHE A 152 -8.05 7.98 -11.63
CA PHE A 152 -6.64 7.73 -11.89
C PHE A 152 -6.36 7.56 -13.38
N ASN A 153 -7.18 6.75 -14.05
CA ASN A 153 -7.08 6.49 -15.49
C ASN A 153 -7.43 7.72 -16.33
N ALA A 154 -8.40 8.54 -15.91
CA ALA A 154 -8.76 9.78 -16.59
C ALA A 154 -7.59 10.79 -16.58
N ALA A 155 -6.96 11.01 -15.42
CA ALA A 155 -5.78 11.87 -15.32
C ALA A 155 -4.61 11.31 -16.14
N LEU A 156 -4.37 9.99 -16.05
CA LEU A 156 -3.30 9.34 -16.81
C LEU A 156 -3.51 9.47 -18.32
N ALA A 157 -4.76 9.41 -18.81
CA ALA A 157 -5.08 9.58 -20.22
C ALA A 157 -4.96 11.05 -20.67
N ALA A 158 -5.32 12.00 -19.80
CA ALA A 158 -5.28 13.43 -20.12
C ALA A 158 -3.86 14.00 -20.11
N GLU A 159 -3.05 13.60 -19.15
CA GLU A 159 -1.77 14.25 -18.83
C GLU A 159 -0.56 13.29 -18.91
N GLY A 160 -0.81 11.97 -18.90
CA GLY A 160 0.25 10.98 -18.70
C GLY A 160 0.69 10.88 -17.24
N ALA A 161 1.72 10.07 -16.98
CA ALA A 161 2.34 10.03 -15.67
C ALA A 161 3.40 11.13 -15.54
N HIS A 162 3.41 11.82 -14.40
CA HIS A 162 4.44 12.78 -14.06
C HIS A 162 5.54 12.14 -13.19
N GLY A 163 6.80 12.48 -13.45
CA GLY A 163 7.94 12.03 -12.66
C GLY A 163 8.81 11.00 -13.37
N TRP A 164 9.43 10.11 -12.58
CA TRP A 164 10.52 9.23 -13.04
C TRP A 164 10.11 8.15 -14.04
N CYS A 165 8.80 7.91 -14.20
CA CYS A 165 8.25 6.92 -15.12
C CYS A 165 7.61 7.53 -16.38
N ALA A 166 7.67 8.85 -16.55
CA ALA A 166 6.99 9.52 -17.65
C ALA A 166 7.44 8.95 -19.02
N GLY A 167 6.48 8.50 -19.83
CA GLY A 167 6.73 7.94 -21.17
C GLY A 167 7.16 6.47 -21.20
N GLU A 168 7.30 5.82 -20.04
CA GLU A 168 7.62 4.39 -19.98
C GLU A 168 6.47 3.52 -20.47
N ALA A 169 6.78 2.43 -21.18
CA ALA A 169 5.79 1.56 -21.80
C ALA A 169 4.87 0.85 -20.78
N TRP A 170 5.34 0.66 -19.55
CA TRP A 170 4.58 0.02 -18.47
C TRP A 170 3.62 0.97 -17.76
N VAL A 171 3.65 2.27 -18.07
CA VAL A 171 2.64 3.24 -17.62
C VAL A 171 1.34 2.97 -18.37
N GLN A 172 0.44 2.23 -17.72
CA GLN A 172 -0.81 1.74 -18.31
C GLN A 172 -1.98 1.98 -17.35
N PRO A 173 -3.23 2.02 -17.85
CA PRO A 173 -4.41 2.07 -17.01
C PRO A 173 -4.47 0.93 -16.00
N ILE A 174 -5.04 1.21 -14.83
CA ILE A 174 -5.24 0.25 -13.74
C ILE A 174 -6.70 -0.21 -13.67
N THR A 175 -6.94 -1.28 -12.93
CA THR A 175 -8.25 -1.88 -12.66
C THR A 175 -8.56 -1.88 -11.17
N THR A 176 -9.80 -2.19 -10.80
CA THR A 176 -10.18 -2.38 -9.39
C THR A 176 -9.44 -3.56 -8.77
N THR A 177 -9.26 -4.65 -9.52
CA THR A 177 -8.45 -5.81 -9.13
C THR A 177 -7.01 -5.41 -8.77
N ASP A 178 -6.40 -4.50 -9.54
CA ASP A 178 -5.05 -3.99 -9.22
C ASP A 178 -5.01 -3.25 -7.89
N LEU A 179 -6.01 -2.39 -7.64
CA LEU A 179 -6.07 -1.60 -6.42
C LEU A 179 -6.33 -2.49 -5.19
N TYR A 180 -7.19 -3.50 -5.31
CA TYR A 180 -7.40 -4.50 -4.25
C TYR A 180 -6.17 -5.39 -4.05
N ALA A 181 -5.45 -5.78 -5.10
CA ALA A 181 -4.21 -6.52 -4.99
C ALA A 181 -3.13 -5.70 -4.25
N ASN A 182 -3.04 -4.40 -4.55
CA ASN A 182 -2.16 -3.48 -3.83
C ASN A 182 -2.56 -3.32 -2.35
N LEU A 183 -3.86 -3.20 -2.07
CA LEU A 183 -4.36 -3.20 -0.69
C LEU A 183 -3.96 -4.49 0.03
N ASN A 184 -4.11 -5.64 -0.62
CA ASN A 184 -3.72 -6.93 -0.05
C ASN A 184 -2.23 -6.94 0.34
N ASP A 185 -1.36 -6.50 -0.56
CA ASP A 185 0.08 -6.38 -0.30
C ASP A 185 0.37 -5.50 0.92
N ILE A 186 -0.31 -4.34 1.03
CA ILE A 186 -0.18 -3.45 2.21
C ILE A 186 -0.57 -4.19 3.49
N THR A 187 -1.65 -4.99 3.49
CA THR A 187 -2.05 -5.75 4.68
C THR A 187 -1.04 -6.83 5.07
N LEU A 188 -0.27 -7.34 4.11
CA LEU A 188 0.76 -8.34 4.34
C LEU A 188 2.11 -7.74 4.75
N PHE A 189 2.26 -6.41 4.75
CA PHE A 189 3.52 -5.72 5.02
C PHE A 189 4.19 -6.17 6.32
N ALA A 190 3.43 -6.30 7.41
CA ALA A 190 3.95 -6.72 8.72
C ALA A 190 4.03 -8.26 8.89
N SER A 191 3.74 -9.05 7.84
CA SER A 191 3.69 -10.51 7.88
C SER A 191 4.41 -11.13 6.67
N ALA A 192 3.68 -11.83 5.78
CA ALA A 192 4.22 -12.53 4.62
C ALA A 192 5.04 -11.62 3.68
N GLY A 193 4.82 -10.31 3.70
CA GLY A 193 5.66 -9.33 2.99
C GLY A 193 7.14 -9.36 3.41
N ASN A 194 7.45 -9.79 4.64
CA ASN A 194 8.84 -9.98 5.11
C ASN A 194 9.44 -11.33 4.68
N LEU A 195 8.66 -12.18 4.02
CA LEU A 195 9.02 -13.55 3.64
C LEU A 195 9.02 -13.75 2.12
N ILE A 196 8.92 -12.69 1.32
CA ILE A 196 8.88 -12.76 -0.15
C ILE A 196 10.08 -13.55 -0.71
N ASP A 197 11.30 -13.21 -0.32
CA ASP A 197 12.50 -13.92 -0.79
C ASP A 197 12.58 -15.37 -0.28
N PRO A 198 12.35 -15.67 1.02
CA PRO A 198 12.25 -17.05 1.49
C PRO A 198 11.17 -17.88 0.80
N ILE A 199 10.01 -17.29 0.45
CA ILE A 199 8.94 -17.98 -0.29
C ILE A 199 9.42 -18.37 -1.69
N ALA A 200 10.13 -17.47 -2.37
CA ALA A 200 10.63 -17.73 -3.72
C ALA A 200 11.78 -18.75 -3.77
N THR A 201 12.60 -18.80 -2.73
CA THR A 201 13.86 -19.57 -2.73
C THR A 201 13.79 -20.87 -1.92
N ALA A 202 12.67 -21.16 -1.27
CA ALA A 202 12.50 -22.40 -0.50
C ALA A 202 12.70 -23.65 -1.37
N GLN A 203 13.60 -24.53 -0.93
CA GLN A 203 13.89 -25.82 -1.58
C GLN A 203 13.82 -26.95 -0.54
N PRO A 204 13.38 -28.16 -0.93
CA PRO A 204 13.48 -29.33 -0.07
C PRO A 204 14.95 -29.66 0.24
N PRO A 205 15.23 -30.34 1.37
CA PRO A 205 16.56 -30.85 1.64
C PRO A 205 17.00 -31.78 0.51
N GLN A 206 18.26 -31.67 0.11
CA GLN A 206 18.84 -32.60 -0.87
C GLN A 206 19.03 -33.98 -0.20
N PRO A 207 18.73 -35.09 -0.90
CA PRO A 207 18.93 -36.43 -0.35
C PRO A 207 20.38 -36.63 0.07
N SER A 208 20.59 -37.24 1.24
CA SER A 208 21.93 -37.52 1.72
C SER A 208 22.57 -38.64 0.89
N PRO A 209 23.90 -38.64 0.66
CA PRO A 209 24.58 -39.66 -0.15
C PRO A 209 24.42 -41.12 0.35
N SER A 210 23.84 -41.34 1.52
CA SER A 210 23.66 -42.67 2.13
C SER A 210 22.32 -43.36 1.81
N ASP A 211 21.39 -42.71 1.10
CA ASP A 211 20.05 -43.27 0.87
C ASP A 211 19.94 -44.14 -0.40
N THR A 212 21.07 -44.48 -1.04
CA THR A 212 21.13 -45.53 -2.05
C THR A 212 21.62 -46.83 -1.41
N SER A 213 20.70 -47.66 -0.92
CA SER A 213 20.95 -49.07 -0.57
C SER A 213 19.80 -49.94 -1.06
#